data_AF-A0A533UPU4-F1
#
_entry.id   AF-A0A533UPU4-F1
#
_cell.length_a   1.000
_cell.length_b   1.000
_cell.length_c   1.000
_cell.angle_alpha   90.00
_cell.angle_beta   90.00
_cell.angle_gamma   90.00
#
_symmetry.space_group_name_H-M   'P 1'
#
loop_
_entity.id
_entity.type
_entity.pdbx_description
1 polymer ?
#
loop_
_entity_poly.entity_id
_entity_poly.type
_entity_poly.pdbx_seq_one_letter_code
_entity_poly.pdbx_strand_id
1 'polypeptide(L)'
;MNSNIRKLDEVINNLLNEKQFNVTESQKKDQPDSSQVIKELEQEKVILSKTVQHEEKRNIQLSRKHILTIAGFIVVIGIVITAYSLFVVQLVGQEYKVPNTGSRNDGYIIQNLSGETINTWLSWRLVDGTVLHVNVIDADKYPGKLDLIKEVLLSQQAIEIDDSLLGNGPKGSTSTYYTGWGGALAKASKDPTQLYIPTKLDVIESHTGAGDIVIKLTDEQSGDGYSGFTKSIADPSQHQISKLSDEQFKTILRHELGHAFGLAHATSPEDLMHATIQTDYPYISQCDIDAIKSLYNGNRKSQVTC
;
A
#
# COMPACT_ATOMS: atom_id res chain seq x y z
N MET A 1 31.22 2.87 -30.19
CA MET A 1 32.64 3.14 -30.54
C MET A 1 32.81 4.65 -30.57
N ASN A 2 33.74 5.19 -29.77
CA ASN A 2 33.73 6.57 -29.30
C ASN A 2 34.16 7.57 -30.41
N SER A 3 33.39 8.64 -30.64
CA SER A 3 33.61 9.66 -31.69
C SER A 3 35.03 10.26 -31.67
N ASN A 4 35.63 10.33 -30.49
CA ASN A 4 36.98 10.85 -30.29
C ASN A 4 38.09 9.93 -30.84
N ILE A 5 37.86 8.61 -30.90
CA ILE A 5 38.83 7.65 -31.46
C ILE A 5 38.92 7.84 -32.99
N ARG A 6 37.78 8.08 -33.63
CA ARG A 6 37.71 8.31 -35.08
C ARG A 6 38.45 9.59 -35.50
N LYS A 7 38.36 10.65 -34.69
CA LYS A 7 39.09 11.90 -34.91
C LYS A 7 40.60 11.74 -34.76
N LEU A 8 41.05 10.89 -33.82
CA LEU A 8 42.47 10.63 -33.63
C LEU A 8 43.07 9.85 -34.81
N ASP A 9 42.36 8.84 -35.31
CA ASP A 9 42.78 8.10 -36.51
C ASP A 9 42.83 9.01 -37.75
N GLU A 10 41.88 9.94 -37.89
CA GLU A 10 41.85 10.90 -39.00
C GLU A 10 43.02 11.89 -38.94
N VAL A 11 43.40 12.35 -37.75
CA VAL A 11 44.58 13.23 -37.57
C VAL A 11 45.88 12.48 -37.83
N ILE A 12 46.00 11.23 -37.38
CA ILE A 12 47.20 10.40 -37.63
C ILE A 12 47.37 10.11 -39.12
N ASN A 13 46.28 9.80 -39.83
CA ASN A 13 46.31 9.55 -41.28
C ASN A 13 46.64 10.83 -42.07
N ASN A 14 46.17 11.99 -41.64
CA ASN A 14 46.53 13.28 -42.26
C ASN A 14 48.01 13.61 -42.07
N LEU A 15 48.57 13.40 -40.87
CA LEU A 15 49.99 13.64 -40.60
C LEU A 15 50.93 12.68 -41.35
N LEU A 16 50.48 11.45 -41.63
CA LEU A 16 51.24 10.48 -42.42
C LEU A 16 51.22 10.81 -43.92
N ASN A 17 50.11 11.34 -44.44
CA ASN A 17 49.98 11.73 -45.84
C ASN A 17 50.73 13.04 -46.16
N GLU A 18 50.75 14.01 -45.24
CA GLU A 18 51.41 15.31 -45.46
C GLU A 18 52.94 15.19 -45.59
N LYS A 19 53.55 14.14 -45.01
CA LYS A 19 55.00 13.88 -45.12
C LYS A 19 55.44 13.22 -46.44
N GLN A 20 54.53 12.80 -47.32
CA GLN A 20 54.86 12.10 -48.57
C GLN A 20 54.93 12.99 -49.84
N PHE A 21 54.60 14.28 -49.75
CA PHE A 21 54.68 15.21 -50.89
C PHE A 21 55.43 16.48 -50.51
N ASN A 22 56.77 16.45 -50.63
CA ASN A 22 57.63 17.61 -50.92
C ASN A 22 59.10 17.17 -51.06
N VAL A 23 59.37 16.27 -52.02
CA VAL A 23 60.74 16.03 -52.49
C VAL A 23 60.75 16.22 -54.00
N THR A 24 60.90 17.46 -54.45
CA THR A 24 61.45 17.76 -55.78
C THR A 24 62.32 19.00 -55.67
N GLU A 25 63.61 18.80 -55.97
CA GLU A 25 64.63 19.78 -56.29
C GLU A 25 64.82 21.01 -55.39
N SER A 26 65.77 20.93 -54.47
CA SER A 26 66.96 21.81 -54.51
C SER A 26 67.98 21.49 -53.41
N GLN A 27 69.25 21.50 -53.83
CA GLN A 27 70.48 21.61 -53.04
C GLN A 27 70.99 20.36 -52.28
N LYS A 28 72.04 19.76 -52.89
CA LYS A 28 73.09 18.99 -52.22
C LYS A 28 73.69 19.77 -51.05
N LYS A 29 73.58 19.25 -49.83
CA LYS A 29 74.66 19.18 -48.83
C LYS A 29 74.24 18.32 -47.63
N ASP A 30 75.12 17.39 -47.27
CA ASP A 30 75.20 16.60 -46.05
C ASP A 30 73.98 15.73 -45.69
N GLN A 31 74.05 14.48 -46.14
CA GLN A 31 73.10 13.41 -45.86
C GLN A 31 73.45 12.76 -44.51
N PRO A 32 72.66 12.94 -43.42
CA PRO A 32 72.73 12.04 -42.28
C PRO A 32 72.16 10.68 -42.72
N ASP A 33 72.75 9.59 -42.23
CA ASP A 33 72.42 8.23 -42.61
C ASP A 33 70.91 7.95 -42.47
N SER A 34 70.21 7.85 -43.60
CA SER A 34 68.77 7.56 -43.67
C SER A 34 68.36 6.29 -42.92
N SER A 35 69.31 5.38 -42.65
CA SER A 35 69.07 4.17 -41.85
C SER A 35 68.81 4.49 -40.37
N GLN A 36 69.40 5.56 -39.85
CA GLN A 36 69.33 5.94 -38.44
C GLN A 36 67.98 6.60 -38.12
N VAL A 37 67.50 7.47 -39.01
CA VAL A 37 66.19 8.13 -38.90
C VAL A 37 65.05 7.12 -38.98
N ILE A 38 65.15 6.11 -39.85
CA ILE A 38 64.12 5.05 -39.97
C ILE A 38 64.06 4.20 -38.69
N LYS A 39 65.22 3.86 -38.10
CA LYS A 39 65.30 3.09 -36.85
C LYS A 39 64.71 3.85 -35.67
N GLU A 40 64.98 5.16 -35.56
CA GLU A 40 64.39 6.00 -34.51
C GLU A 40 62.87 6.06 -34.62
N LEU A 41 62.33 6.16 -35.84
CA LEU A 41 60.89 6.19 -36.10
C LEU A 41 60.18 4.86 -35.77
N GLU A 42 60.83 3.73 -36.04
CA GLU A 42 60.34 2.42 -35.60
C GLU A 42 60.36 2.30 -34.08
N GLN A 43 61.41 2.81 -33.43
CA GLN A 43 61.55 2.77 -31.99
C GLN A 43 60.50 3.65 -31.29
N GLU A 44 60.23 4.84 -31.82
CA GLU A 44 59.14 5.71 -31.37
C GLU A 44 57.77 5.04 -31.53
N LYS A 45 57.49 4.38 -32.67
CA LYS A 45 56.24 3.62 -32.86
C LYS A 45 56.08 2.51 -31.84
N VAL A 46 57.14 1.77 -31.54
CA VAL A 46 57.12 0.71 -30.53
C VAL A 46 56.85 1.27 -29.14
N ILE A 47 57.48 2.39 -28.77
CA ILE A 47 57.27 3.06 -27.48
C ILE A 47 55.84 3.60 -27.37
N LEU A 48 55.33 4.23 -28.43
CA LEU A 48 53.98 4.76 -28.48
C LEU A 48 52.94 3.65 -28.36
N SER A 49 53.12 2.54 -29.10
CA SER A 49 52.21 1.39 -29.03
C SER A 49 52.16 0.75 -27.64
N LYS A 50 53.31 0.61 -26.96
CA LYS A 50 53.36 0.12 -25.57
C LYS A 50 52.69 1.08 -24.60
N THR A 51 52.86 2.39 -24.80
CA THR A 51 52.26 3.43 -23.95
C THR A 51 50.73 3.41 -24.08
N VAL A 52 50.21 3.32 -25.32
CA VAL A 52 48.77 3.21 -25.58
C VAL A 52 48.19 1.92 -24.97
N GLN A 53 48.83 0.77 -25.16
CA GLN A 53 48.38 -0.49 -24.56
C GLN A 53 48.39 -0.44 -23.02
N HIS A 54 49.36 0.24 -22.43
CA HIS A 54 49.45 0.42 -20.98
C HIS A 54 48.33 1.32 -20.45
N GLU A 55 48.03 2.42 -21.13
CA GLU A 55 46.91 3.29 -20.78
C GLU A 55 45.56 2.59 -20.94
N GLU A 56 45.37 1.83 -22.02
CA GLU A 56 44.12 1.10 -22.28
C GLU A 56 43.84 0.06 -21.20
N LYS A 57 44.86 -0.72 -20.80
CA LYS A 57 44.77 -1.66 -19.67
C LYS A 57 44.44 -0.94 -18.35
N ARG A 58 45.04 0.22 -18.10
CA ARG A 58 44.79 1.02 -16.89
C ARG A 58 43.36 1.55 -16.87
N ASN A 59 42.85 2.04 -18.01
CA ASN A 59 41.47 2.52 -18.15
C ASN A 59 40.44 1.39 -17.97
N ILE A 60 40.69 0.20 -18.52
CA ILE A 60 39.81 -0.96 -18.32
C ILE A 60 39.77 -1.34 -16.83
N GLN A 61 40.93 -1.40 -16.16
CA GLN A 61 40.99 -1.70 -14.72
C GLN A 61 40.29 -0.64 -13.86
N LEU A 62 40.49 0.65 -14.16
CA LEU A 62 39.80 1.75 -13.47
C LEU A 62 38.29 1.68 -13.67
N SER A 63 37.82 1.44 -14.90
CA SER A 63 36.39 1.30 -15.18
C SER A 63 35.76 0.13 -14.39
N ARG A 64 36.46 -1.00 -14.28
CA ARG A 64 36.00 -2.18 -13.55
C ARG A 64 35.93 -1.93 -12.04
N LYS A 65 36.90 -1.19 -11.48
CA LYS A 65 36.88 -0.75 -10.07
C LYS A 65 35.71 0.20 -9.80
N HIS A 66 35.47 1.17 -10.68
CA HIS A 66 34.35 2.10 -10.56
C HIS A 66 32.99 1.41 -10.65
N ILE A 67 32.81 0.46 -11.56
CA ILE A 67 31.57 -0.34 -11.66
C ILE A 67 31.34 -1.13 -10.37
N LEU A 68 32.38 -1.76 -9.81
CA LEU A 68 32.26 -2.49 -8.54
C LEU A 68 31.92 -1.56 -7.36
N THR A 69 32.45 -0.34 -7.32
CA THR A 69 32.12 0.62 -6.26
C THR A 69 30.68 1.09 -6.39
N ILE A 70 30.22 1.42 -7.60
CA ILE A 70 28.83 1.82 -7.86
C ILE A 70 27.87 0.69 -7.48
N ALA A 71 28.16 -0.55 -7.88
CA ALA A 71 27.35 -1.71 -7.49
C ALA A 71 27.29 -1.89 -5.96
N GLY A 72 28.41 -1.69 -5.26
CA GLY A 72 28.46 -1.71 -3.80
C GLY A 72 27.58 -0.63 -3.15
N PHE A 73 27.62 0.60 -3.66
CA PHE A 73 26.76 1.68 -3.17
C PHE A 73 25.27 1.41 -3.40
N ILE A 74 24.89 0.84 -4.56
CA ILE A 74 23.49 0.47 -4.85
C ILE A 74 22.98 -0.56 -3.82
N VAL A 75 23.79 -1.57 -3.48
CA VAL A 75 23.43 -2.58 -2.49
C VAL A 75 23.25 -1.94 -1.10
N VAL A 76 24.19 -1.10 -0.67
CA VAL A 76 24.11 -0.43 0.64
C VAL A 76 22.90 0.50 0.71
N ILE A 77 22.65 1.30 -0.33
CA ILE A 77 21.47 2.19 -0.41
C ILE A 77 20.19 1.35 -0.37
N GLY A 78 20.12 0.23 -1.10
CA GLY A 78 18.98 -0.68 -1.06
C GLY A 78 18.71 -1.23 0.34
N ILE A 79 19.74 -1.65 1.06
CA ILE A 79 19.61 -2.16 2.44
C ILE A 79 19.11 -1.05 3.38
N VAL A 80 19.69 0.15 3.30
CA VAL A 80 19.32 1.28 4.17
C VAL A 80 17.88 1.73 3.91
N ILE A 81 17.49 1.87 2.64
CA ILE A 81 16.11 2.26 2.26
C ILE A 81 15.12 1.21 2.76
N THR A 82 15.38 -0.08 2.53
CA THR A 82 14.48 -1.15 2.95
C THR A 82 14.33 -1.17 4.47
N ALA A 83 15.44 -1.12 5.22
CA ALA A 83 15.40 -1.09 6.68
C ALA A 83 14.66 0.15 7.22
N TYR A 84 14.85 1.32 6.60
CA TYR A 84 14.15 2.54 6.97
C TYR A 84 12.64 2.45 6.67
N SER A 85 12.25 1.95 5.50
CA SER A 85 10.85 1.76 5.13
C SER A 85 10.14 0.81 6.10
N LEU A 86 10.76 -0.32 6.47
CA LEU A 86 10.18 -1.25 7.44
C LEU A 86 10.02 -0.60 8.82
N PHE A 87 11.01 0.17 9.27
CA PHE A 87 10.96 0.87 10.54
C PHE A 87 9.85 1.94 10.59
N VAL A 88 9.69 2.71 9.52
CA VAL A 88 8.64 3.74 9.43
C VAL A 88 7.25 3.11 9.42
N VAL A 89 7.03 2.05 8.63
CA VAL A 89 5.75 1.35 8.60
C VAL A 89 5.39 0.78 9.97
N GLN A 90 6.35 0.19 10.68
CA GLN A 90 6.10 -0.33 12.02
C GLN A 90 5.73 0.78 13.00
N LEU A 91 6.42 1.93 12.97
CA LEU A 91 6.12 3.07 13.83
C LEU A 91 4.72 3.65 13.53
N VAL A 92 4.41 3.86 12.25
CA VAL A 92 3.10 4.37 11.82
C VAL A 92 1.99 3.38 12.17
N GLY A 93 2.22 2.08 12.02
CA GLY A 93 1.29 1.03 12.41
C GLY A 93 0.94 1.07 13.90
N GLN A 94 1.90 1.37 14.78
CA GLN A 94 1.65 1.52 16.22
C GLN A 94 0.75 2.71 16.56
N GLU A 95 0.71 3.77 15.75
CA GLU A 95 -0.18 4.91 15.98
C GLU A 95 -1.65 4.55 15.78
N TYR A 96 -1.95 3.52 14.97
CA TYR A 96 -3.30 3.06 14.72
C TYR A 96 -3.84 2.10 15.79
N LYS A 97 -3.00 1.69 16.74
CA LYS A 97 -3.40 0.82 17.83
C LYS A 97 -4.43 1.52 18.73
N VAL A 98 -5.60 0.91 18.88
CA VAL A 98 -6.64 1.36 19.82
C VAL A 98 -6.58 0.46 21.06
N PRO A 99 -6.16 0.96 22.24
CA PRO A 99 -6.00 0.12 23.42
C PRO A 99 -7.32 -0.55 23.81
N ASN A 100 -7.34 -1.89 23.83
CA ASN A 100 -8.49 -2.63 24.32
C ASN A 100 -8.74 -2.31 25.81
N THR A 101 -9.89 -1.71 26.09
CA THR A 101 -10.28 -1.16 27.41
C THR A 101 -11.32 -2.03 28.11
N GLY A 102 -11.51 -3.27 27.64
CA GLY A 102 -12.39 -4.26 28.23
C GLY A 102 -13.15 -5.04 27.17
N SER A 103 -13.21 -6.37 27.34
CA SER A 103 -14.05 -7.28 26.54
C SER A 103 -15.48 -6.76 26.50
N ARG A 104 -15.99 -6.51 25.30
CA ARG A 104 -17.39 -6.13 25.07
C ARG A 104 -18.08 -7.28 24.37
N ASN A 105 -18.91 -7.98 25.13
CA ASN A 105 -19.63 -9.16 24.64
C ASN A 105 -20.79 -8.70 23.76
N ASP A 106 -20.80 -9.09 22.48
CA ASP A 106 -21.95 -8.90 21.58
C ASP A 106 -22.74 -10.21 21.35
N GLY A 107 -22.42 -11.25 22.11
CA GLY A 107 -23.23 -12.47 22.22
C GLY A 107 -22.97 -13.52 21.14
N TYR A 108 -22.97 -14.79 21.59
CA TYR A 108 -22.70 -16.05 20.87
C TYR A 108 -21.22 -16.44 20.73
N ILE A 109 -20.80 -17.34 21.62
CA ILE A 109 -19.58 -18.15 21.47
C ILE A 109 -19.90 -19.30 20.52
N ILE A 110 -19.35 -19.29 19.31
CA ILE A 110 -19.22 -20.50 18.49
C ILE A 110 -17.73 -20.74 18.28
N GLN A 111 -17.18 -21.67 19.05
CA GLN A 111 -15.87 -22.24 18.78
C GLN A 111 -15.98 -23.24 17.63
N ASN A 112 -15.24 -23.04 16.54
CA ASN A 112 -14.76 -24.17 15.74
C ASN A 112 -13.42 -23.86 15.05
N LEU A 113 -12.60 -24.89 14.93
CA LEU A 113 -11.23 -24.87 14.43
C LEU A 113 -11.23 -25.03 12.90
N SER A 114 -10.78 -24.01 12.15
CA SER A 114 -10.14 -24.03 10.80
C SER A 114 -10.58 -22.84 9.93
N GLY A 115 -9.63 -21.96 9.55
CA GLY A 115 -9.81 -20.81 8.62
C GLY A 115 -10.57 -19.61 9.22
N GLU A 116 -10.21 -18.38 8.85
CA GLU A 116 -11.01 -17.20 9.22
C GLU A 116 -12.28 -17.22 8.37
N THR A 117 -13.46 -17.09 8.98
CA THR A 117 -14.70 -17.08 8.20
C THR A 117 -15.64 -15.98 8.66
N ILE A 118 -16.26 -15.29 7.70
CA ILE A 118 -17.30 -14.29 7.96
C ILE A 118 -18.62 -14.84 7.43
N ASN A 119 -19.63 -14.96 8.31
CA ASN A 119 -20.97 -15.31 7.84
C ASN A 119 -21.60 -14.10 7.11
N THR A 120 -22.58 -14.28 6.22
CA THR A 120 -23.26 -13.16 5.52
C THR A 120 -24.78 -13.34 5.57
N TRP A 121 -25.52 -12.24 5.71
CA TRP A 121 -26.99 -12.25 5.89
C TRP A 121 -27.73 -11.93 4.59
N LEU A 122 -27.77 -10.65 4.20
CA LEU A 122 -28.56 -10.17 3.07
C LEU A 122 -27.88 -8.95 2.44
N SER A 123 -27.73 -8.97 1.11
CA SER A 123 -27.28 -7.81 0.34
C SER A 123 -28.42 -6.83 0.08
N TRP A 124 -28.07 -5.55 0.00
CA TRP A 124 -28.96 -4.53 -0.53
C TRP A 124 -29.26 -4.79 -2.01
N ARG A 125 -30.53 -4.63 -2.40
CA ARG A 125 -31.00 -4.78 -3.78
C ARG A 125 -31.21 -3.39 -4.39
N LEU A 126 -30.11 -2.76 -4.75
CA LEU A 126 -30.09 -1.38 -5.22
C LEU A 126 -29.87 -1.31 -6.73
N VAL A 127 -30.37 -0.24 -7.33
CA VAL A 127 -30.03 0.14 -8.71
C VAL A 127 -28.67 0.83 -8.71
N ASP A 128 -27.86 0.61 -9.75
CA ASP A 128 -26.57 1.25 -9.90
C ASP A 128 -26.65 2.77 -9.72
N GLY A 129 -25.78 3.29 -8.86
CA GLY A 129 -25.68 4.72 -8.57
C GLY A 129 -26.74 5.27 -7.61
N THR A 130 -27.55 4.40 -6.99
CA THR A 130 -28.40 4.75 -5.84
C THR A 130 -27.54 5.30 -4.71
N VAL A 131 -27.99 6.39 -4.09
CA VAL A 131 -27.38 6.92 -2.87
C VAL A 131 -28.08 6.27 -1.69
N LEU A 132 -27.30 5.71 -0.77
CA LEU A 132 -27.80 5.19 0.49
C LEU A 132 -27.71 6.29 1.54
N HIS A 133 -28.86 6.71 2.06
CA HIS A 133 -28.98 7.77 3.05
C HIS A 133 -28.92 7.19 4.46
N VAL A 134 -27.92 7.58 5.24
CA VAL A 134 -27.77 7.23 6.65
C VAL A 134 -28.30 8.39 7.49
N ASN A 135 -29.41 8.16 8.17
CA ASN A 135 -30.04 9.16 9.02
C ASN A 135 -29.56 9.03 10.46
N VAL A 136 -29.10 10.15 11.02
CA VAL A 136 -28.71 10.24 12.44
C VAL A 136 -29.80 10.97 13.21
N ILE A 137 -30.34 10.29 14.21
CA ILE A 137 -31.35 10.82 15.13
C ILE A 137 -30.68 11.24 16.43
N ASP A 138 -31.13 12.38 16.98
CA ASP A 138 -30.68 12.95 18.25
C ASP A 138 -29.20 13.39 18.26
N ALA A 139 -28.61 13.67 17.09
CA ALA A 139 -27.21 14.13 16.99
C ALA A 139 -26.95 15.45 17.76
N ASP A 140 -27.95 16.33 17.81
CA ASP A 140 -27.94 17.58 18.57
C ASP A 140 -27.69 17.38 20.07
N LYS A 141 -28.09 16.23 20.63
CA LYS A 141 -27.88 15.88 22.04
C LYS A 141 -26.48 15.37 22.35
N TYR A 142 -25.70 15.00 21.34
CA TYR A 142 -24.37 14.41 21.51
C TYR A 142 -23.32 15.15 20.64
N PRO A 143 -22.86 16.32 21.10
CA PRO A 143 -21.88 17.13 20.36
C PRO A 143 -20.66 16.33 19.92
N GLY A 144 -20.25 16.52 18.66
CA GLY A 144 -19.10 15.85 18.05
C GLY A 144 -19.34 14.43 17.55
N LYS A 145 -20.42 13.74 17.97
CA LYS A 145 -20.68 12.35 17.52
C LYS A 145 -21.06 12.27 16.04
N LEU A 146 -21.70 13.29 15.49
CA LEU A 146 -22.01 13.35 14.05
C LEU A 146 -20.74 13.32 13.19
N ASP A 147 -19.68 14.00 13.61
CA ASP A 147 -18.42 14.03 12.87
C ASP A 147 -17.72 12.66 12.91
N LEU A 148 -17.76 11.97 14.05
CA LEU A 148 -17.26 10.60 14.18
C LEU A 148 -18.06 9.62 13.29
N ILE A 149 -19.39 9.80 13.20
CA ILE A 149 -20.22 9.00 12.30
C ILE A 149 -19.81 9.23 10.85
N LYS A 150 -19.63 10.48 10.43
CA LYS A 150 -19.16 10.82 9.09
C LYS A 150 -17.76 10.25 8.82
N GLU A 151 -16.85 10.30 9.79
CA GLU A 151 -15.51 9.69 9.69
C GLU A 151 -15.62 8.20 9.40
N VAL A 152 -16.38 7.45 10.20
CA VAL A 152 -16.52 6.00 10.04
C VAL A 152 -17.29 5.61 8.79
N LEU A 153 -18.31 6.39 8.40
CA LEU A 153 -19.14 6.05 7.25
C LEU A 153 -18.50 6.47 5.91
N LEU A 154 -18.02 7.72 5.82
CA LEU A 154 -17.69 8.37 4.56
C LEU A 154 -16.18 8.35 4.25
N SER A 155 -15.31 8.12 5.24
CA SER A 155 -13.86 8.11 5.01
C SER A 155 -13.48 7.08 3.96
N GLN A 156 -12.61 7.50 3.03
CA GLN A 156 -11.96 6.65 2.05
C GLN A 156 -10.51 6.31 2.41
N GLN A 157 -10.06 6.73 3.59
CA GLN A 157 -8.67 6.55 4.01
C GLN A 157 -8.35 5.07 4.18
N ALA A 158 -7.31 4.64 3.47
CA ALA A 158 -6.65 3.36 3.69
C ALA A 158 -5.43 3.57 4.59
N ILE A 159 -5.13 2.57 5.42
CA ILE A 159 -3.97 2.52 6.30
C ILE A 159 -3.23 1.20 6.06
N GLU A 160 -1.93 1.20 6.22
CA GLU A 160 -1.09 0.01 6.13
C GLU A 160 -0.63 -0.38 7.53
N ILE A 161 -0.88 -1.62 7.92
CA ILE A 161 -0.49 -2.16 9.22
C ILE A 161 0.49 -3.31 8.97
N ASP A 162 1.62 -3.29 9.68
CA ASP A 162 2.62 -4.36 9.60
C ASP A 162 2.02 -5.67 10.15
N ASP A 163 2.11 -6.75 9.38
CA ASP A 163 1.49 -8.04 9.71
C ASP A 163 2.06 -8.66 10.99
N SER A 164 3.30 -8.30 11.38
CA SER A 164 3.90 -8.73 12.63
C SER A 164 3.21 -8.12 13.86
N LEU A 165 2.52 -6.98 13.70
CA LEU A 165 1.72 -6.36 14.74
C LEU A 165 0.34 -7.02 14.89
N LEU A 166 -0.09 -7.73 13.85
CA LEU A 166 -1.38 -8.44 13.76
C LEU A 166 -1.27 -9.93 14.09
N GLY A 167 -0.04 -10.46 14.24
CA GLY A 167 0.20 -11.89 14.41
C GLY A 167 0.06 -12.71 13.11
N ASN A 168 -0.12 -12.04 11.96
CA ASN A 168 -0.49 -12.65 10.68
C ASN A 168 0.69 -12.83 9.71
N GLY A 169 1.91 -12.42 10.07
CA GLY A 169 3.03 -12.54 9.15
C GLY A 169 4.40 -12.15 9.72
N PRO A 170 5.48 -12.41 8.94
CA PRO A 170 6.82 -11.97 9.28
C PRO A 170 6.93 -10.44 9.18
N LYS A 171 7.88 -9.86 9.93
CA LYS A 171 8.17 -8.42 9.84
C LYS A 171 8.46 -7.99 8.40
N GLY A 172 7.81 -6.92 7.99
CA GLY A 172 8.01 -6.29 6.69
C GLY A 172 7.06 -6.69 5.57
N SER A 173 6.03 -7.49 5.88
CA SER A 173 4.80 -7.50 5.10
C SER A 173 3.74 -6.60 5.76
N THR A 174 2.85 -6.03 4.94
CA THR A 174 1.77 -5.16 5.41
C THR A 174 0.43 -5.62 4.86
N SER A 175 -0.60 -5.37 5.65
CA SER A 175 -1.99 -5.53 5.28
C SER A 175 -2.68 -4.16 5.23
N THR A 176 -3.47 -3.96 4.18
CA THR A 176 -4.26 -2.74 4.00
C THR A 176 -5.58 -2.85 4.77
N TYR A 177 -5.88 -1.82 5.57
CA TYR A 177 -7.13 -1.64 6.29
C TYR A 177 -7.79 -0.32 5.90
N TYR A 178 -9.08 -0.16 6.21
CA TYR A 178 -9.83 1.06 5.96
C TYR A 178 -10.41 1.65 7.24
N THR A 179 -10.26 2.97 7.42
CA THR A 179 -10.78 3.68 8.60
C THR A 179 -12.29 3.93 8.53
N GLY A 180 -12.88 3.81 7.34
CA GLY A 180 -14.31 3.93 7.14
C GLY A 180 -14.84 3.14 5.96
N TRP A 181 -16.17 2.92 5.97
CA TRP A 181 -16.87 2.06 5.01
C TRP A 181 -16.88 2.62 3.59
N GLY A 182 -16.84 3.94 3.41
CA GLY A 182 -16.73 4.57 2.09
C GLY A 182 -15.54 4.04 1.28
N GLY A 183 -14.37 3.92 1.91
CA GLY A 183 -13.17 3.35 1.29
C GLY A 183 -13.26 1.84 1.06
N ALA A 184 -13.76 1.11 2.04
CA ALA A 184 -13.91 -0.34 1.97
C ALA A 184 -14.90 -0.77 0.86
N LEU A 185 -16.07 -0.12 0.78
CA LEU A 185 -17.08 -0.39 -0.25
C LEU A 185 -16.59 0.05 -1.63
N ALA A 186 -15.89 1.19 -1.74
CA ALA A 186 -15.25 1.60 -2.98
C ALA A 186 -14.23 0.57 -3.44
N LYS A 187 -13.40 0.03 -2.54
CA LYS A 187 -12.45 -1.05 -2.84
C LYS A 187 -13.16 -2.34 -3.25
N ALA A 188 -14.23 -2.72 -2.57
CA ALA A 188 -15.05 -3.90 -2.89
C ALA A 188 -15.65 -3.79 -4.31
N SER A 189 -16.13 -2.60 -4.68
CA SER A 189 -16.79 -2.32 -5.97
C SER A 189 -15.87 -2.28 -7.18
N LYS A 190 -14.53 -2.34 -6.99
CA LYS A 190 -13.58 -2.35 -8.12
C LYS A 190 -13.74 -3.60 -9.00
N ASP A 191 -14.14 -4.71 -8.39
CA ASP A 191 -14.42 -5.95 -9.10
C ASP A 191 -15.91 -6.03 -9.43
N PRO A 192 -16.29 -6.34 -10.68
CA PRO A 192 -17.70 -6.51 -11.03
C PRO A 192 -18.37 -7.61 -10.18
N THR A 193 -19.52 -7.28 -9.63
CA THR A 193 -20.38 -8.21 -8.88
C THR A 193 -21.77 -8.25 -9.51
N GLN A 194 -22.56 -9.28 -9.20
CA GLN A 194 -23.92 -9.44 -9.73
C GLN A 194 -24.89 -8.36 -9.24
N LEU A 195 -24.64 -7.79 -8.07
CA LEU A 195 -25.48 -6.78 -7.42
C LEU A 195 -24.66 -5.53 -7.17
N TYR A 196 -25.30 -4.37 -7.26
CA TYR A 196 -24.66 -3.10 -6.95
C TYR A 196 -24.19 -3.04 -5.49
N ILE A 197 -22.90 -2.85 -5.27
CA ILE A 197 -22.33 -2.51 -3.96
C ILE A 197 -22.60 -1.02 -3.69
N PRO A 198 -23.22 -0.63 -2.57
CA PRO A 198 -23.55 0.77 -2.29
C PRO A 198 -22.29 1.60 -2.04
N THR A 199 -21.81 2.30 -3.07
CA THR A 199 -20.62 3.16 -2.97
C THR A 199 -20.93 4.64 -2.76
N LYS A 200 -22.19 5.04 -2.96
CA LYS A 200 -22.64 6.41 -2.70
C LYS A 200 -23.37 6.45 -1.38
N LEU A 201 -22.73 7.00 -0.38
CA LEU A 201 -23.26 7.14 0.97
C LEU A 201 -23.46 8.62 1.27
N ASP A 202 -24.52 8.94 2.01
CA ASP A 202 -24.81 10.28 2.49
C ASP A 202 -25.24 10.22 3.96
N VAL A 203 -24.93 11.27 4.73
CA VAL A 203 -25.35 11.40 6.12
C VAL A 203 -26.32 12.55 6.23
N ILE A 204 -27.55 12.23 6.60
CA ILE A 204 -28.60 13.21 6.88
C ILE A 204 -28.88 13.23 8.38
N GLU A 205 -29.28 14.40 8.88
CA GLU A 205 -29.74 14.57 10.25
C GLU A 205 -31.22 14.93 10.22
N SER A 206 -32.05 14.13 10.87
CA SER A 206 -33.47 14.44 10.99
C SER A 206 -34.08 13.80 12.23
N HIS A 207 -35.07 14.48 12.81
CA HIS A 207 -35.83 13.98 13.95
C HIS A 207 -36.89 12.93 13.56
N THR A 208 -37.07 12.70 12.26
CA THR A 208 -37.99 11.71 11.70
C THR A 208 -37.15 10.57 11.13
N GLY A 209 -37.46 9.30 11.42
CA GLY A 209 -36.63 8.14 11.02
C GLY A 209 -36.56 7.82 9.51
N ALA A 210 -36.59 8.82 8.62
CA ALA A 210 -36.44 8.66 7.18
C ALA A 210 -34.95 8.50 6.84
N GLY A 211 -34.58 7.35 6.29
CA GLY A 211 -33.22 6.99 5.87
C GLY A 211 -33.15 5.48 5.62
N ASP A 212 -32.23 5.04 4.76
CA ASP A 212 -32.02 3.62 4.47
C ASP A 212 -31.38 2.90 5.67
N ILE A 213 -30.43 3.57 6.34
CA ILE A 213 -29.88 3.15 7.63
C ILE A 213 -30.19 4.25 8.65
N VAL A 214 -30.60 3.87 9.87
CA VAL A 214 -30.90 4.81 10.96
C VAL A 214 -29.96 4.56 12.13
N ILE A 215 -29.20 5.58 12.50
CA ILE A 215 -28.36 5.61 13.71
C ILE A 215 -29.07 6.50 14.73
N LYS A 216 -29.51 5.91 15.84
CA LYS A 216 -30.08 6.67 16.96
C LYS A 216 -29.06 6.75 18.08
N LEU A 217 -28.72 7.96 18.51
CA LEU A 217 -27.87 8.17 19.68
C LEU A 217 -28.74 8.20 20.95
N THR A 218 -28.32 7.50 22.00
CA THR A 218 -29.03 7.42 23.29
C THR A 218 -28.04 7.25 24.45
N ASP A 219 -28.45 7.65 25.66
CA ASP A 219 -27.71 7.49 26.93
C ASP A 219 -28.32 6.41 27.84
N GLU A 220 -29.39 5.75 27.38
CA GLU A 220 -30.04 4.62 28.05
C GLU A 220 -29.07 3.43 28.17
N GLN A 221 -29.04 2.79 29.34
CA GLN A 221 -28.24 1.57 29.58
C GLN A 221 -29.08 0.32 29.37
N SER A 222 -28.60 -0.61 28.54
CA SER A 222 -29.15 -1.97 28.42
C SER A 222 -28.94 -2.76 29.72
N GLY A 223 -29.98 -3.48 30.16
CA GLY A 223 -29.93 -4.36 31.33
C GLY A 223 -28.99 -5.56 31.19
N ASP A 224 -28.57 -5.87 29.95
CA ASP A 224 -27.79 -7.07 29.60
C ASP A 224 -26.30 -6.78 29.32
N GLY A 225 -25.87 -5.50 29.35
CA GLY A 225 -24.44 -5.12 29.26
C GLY A 225 -23.86 -4.90 27.85
N TYR A 226 -24.70 -4.81 26.81
CA TYR A 226 -24.27 -4.62 25.40
C TYR A 226 -23.82 -3.19 25.07
N SER A 227 -22.90 -3.08 24.10
CA SER A 227 -22.26 -1.82 23.71
C SER A 227 -22.64 -1.29 22.31
N GLY A 228 -23.59 -1.89 21.57
CA GLY A 228 -24.07 -1.47 20.25
C GLY A 228 -25.13 -2.44 19.69
N PHE A 229 -25.99 -2.03 18.74
CA PHE A 229 -26.78 -2.98 17.94
C PHE A 229 -27.24 -2.40 16.59
N THR A 230 -27.33 -3.26 15.58
CA THR A 230 -27.91 -2.98 14.26
C THR A 230 -29.24 -3.69 14.09
N LYS A 231 -30.30 -2.94 13.82
CA LYS A 231 -31.62 -3.52 13.50
C LYS A 231 -31.73 -3.79 12.00
N SER A 232 -31.16 -4.89 11.53
CA SER A 232 -31.54 -5.46 10.22
C SER A 232 -32.97 -6.03 10.35
N ILE A 233 -33.77 -6.00 9.28
CA ILE A 233 -35.16 -6.47 9.25
C ILE A 233 -35.20 -8.01 9.36
N ALA A 234 -34.74 -8.56 10.48
CA ALA A 234 -34.82 -9.97 10.86
C ALA A 234 -34.33 -10.26 12.31
N ASP A 235 -34.58 -9.40 13.32
CA ASP A 235 -34.60 -9.87 14.72
C ASP A 235 -35.29 -8.83 15.66
N PRO A 236 -36.16 -9.21 16.62
CA PRO A 236 -36.95 -8.28 17.44
C PRO A 236 -36.45 -8.07 18.88
N SER A 237 -35.15 -8.17 19.19
CA SER A 237 -34.64 -7.85 20.54
C SER A 237 -33.76 -6.60 20.58
N GLN A 238 -34.00 -5.77 21.59
CA GLN A 238 -33.58 -4.37 21.74
C GLN A 238 -32.36 -4.17 22.66
N HIS A 239 -31.75 -2.96 22.61
CA HIS A 239 -31.19 -2.11 23.72
C HIS A 239 -29.69 -1.69 23.62
N GLN A 240 -29.36 -0.40 23.91
CA GLN A 240 -28.08 0.35 23.69
C GLN A 240 -27.47 1.03 24.98
N ILE A 241 -26.58 2.06 24.90
CA ILE A 241 -25.28 2.26 25.64
C ILE A 241 -25.14 3.54 26.53
N SER A 242 -24.22 3.56 27.54
CA SER A 242 -23.67 4.79 28.17
C SER A 242 -22.12 4.88 28.25
N LYS A 243 -21.55 6.10 28.08
CA LYS A 243 -20.14 6.55 28.22
C LYS A 243 -19.05 5.74 27.48
N LEU A 244 -19.00 5.89 26.16
CA LEU A 244 -17.88 5.44 25.31
C LEU A 244 -16.91 6.60 25.02
N SER A 245 -15.60 6.30 24.98
CA SER A 245 -14.63 7.18 24.34
C SER A 245 -14.91 7.30 22.83
N ASP A 246 -14.35 8.32 22.19
CA ASP A 246 -14.57 8.54 20.75
C ASP A 246 -14.05 7.37 19.90
N GLU A 247 -12.89 6.81 20.24
CA GLU A 247 -12.37 5.62 19.55
C GLU A 247 -13.23 4.38 19.79
N GLN A 248 -13.71 4.16 21.01
CA GLN A 248 -14.62 3.05 21.30
C GLN A 248 -15.94 3.19 20.52
N PHE A 249 -16.48 4.40 20.46
CA PHE A 249 -17.67 4.70 19.66
C PHE A 249 -17.43 4.40 18.18
N LYS A 250 -16.29 4.83 17.62
CA LYS A 250 -15.94 4.55 16.22
C LYS A 250 -15.77 3.06 15.94
N THR A 251 -15.13 2.32 16.85
CA THR A 251 -14.96 0.86 16.75
C THR A 251 -16.31 0.14 16.66
N ILE A 252 -17.21 0.42 17.61
CA ILE A 252 -18.55 -0.18 17.63
C ILE A 252 -19.31 0.23 16.36
N LEU A 253 -19.28 1.51 15.99
CA LEU A 253 -19.98 1.98 14.81
C LEU A 253 -19.48 1.31 13.52
N ARG A 254 -18.16 1.06 13.38
CA ARG A 254 -17.60 0.31 12.24
C ARG A 254 -18.17 -1.10 12.17
N HIS A 255 -18.20 -1.81 13.29
CA HIS A 255 -18.74 -3.16 13.41
C HIS A 255 -20.24 -3.19 13.04
N GLU A 256 -21.03 -2.33 13.65
CA GLU A 256 -22.49 -2.24 13.40
C GLU A 256 -22.80 -1.89 11.94
N LEU A 257 -22.03 -0.98 11.34
CA LEU A 257 -22.20 -0.69 9.92
C LEU A 257 -21.83 -1.89 9.03
N GLY A 258 -20.90 -2.75 9.43
CA GLY A 258 -20.65 -4.02 8.75
C GLY A 258 -21.89 -4.91 8.69
N HIS A 259 -22.63 -5.01 9.80
CA HIS A 259 -23.93 -5.65 9.82
C HIS A 259 -24.95 -4.95 8.92
N ALA A 260 -24.99 -3.62 8.94
CA ALA A 260 -25.89 -2.85 8.10
C ALA A 260 -25.61 -3.06 6.60
N PHE A 261 -24.36 -3.34 6.21
CA PHE A 261 -23.98 -3.69 4.84
C PHE A 261 -24.14 -5.18 4.49
N GLY A 262 -24.52 -6.01 5.48
CA GLY A 262 -24.93 -7.40 5.30
C GLY A 262 -23.93 -8.44 5.78
N LEU A 263 -22.82 -8.03 6.42
CA LEU A 263 -21.89 -8.96 7.05
C LEU A 263 -22.48 -9.53 8.34
N ALA A 264 -22.13 -10.76 8.67
CA ALA A 264 -22.36 -11.34 9.98
C ALA A 264 -21.05 -11.35 10.77
N HIS A 265 -21.07 -12.01 11.94
CA HIS A 265 -19.86 -12.14 12.72
C HIS A 265 -18.79 -12.98 12.02
N ALA A 266 -17.55 -12.53 12.20
CA ALA A 266 -16.34 -13.28 11.91
C ALA A 266 -16.07 -14.32 13.01
N THR A 267 -15.40 -15.41 12.65
CA THR A 267 -14.91 -16.41 13.60
C THR A 267 -13.53 -16.06 14.18
N SER A 268 -12.77 -15.19 13.53
CA SER A 268 -11.45 -14.77 14.00
C SER A 268 -11.59 -13.70 15.09
N PRO A 269 -11.02 -13.87 16.29
CA PRO A 269 -11.11 -12.88 17.37
C PRO A 269 -10.40 -11.55 17.08
N GLU A 270 -9.49 -11.57 16.11
CA GLU A 270 -8.70 -10.39 15.69
C GLU A 270 -9.39 -9.56 14.60
N ASP A 271 -10.51 -10.04 14.06
CA ASP A 271 -11.27 -9.34 13.02
C ASP A 271 -12.29 -8.37 13.64
N LEU A 272 -12.50 -7.23 12.96
CA LEU A 272 -13.45 -6.20 13.38
C LEU A 272 -14.86 -6.77 13.56
N MET A 273 -15.27 -7.70 12.71
CA MET A 273 -16.61 -8.30 12.73
C MET A 273 -16.72 -9.46 13.72
N HIS A 274 -15.73 -9.75 14.58
CA HIS A 274 -15.91 -10.76 15.63
C HIS A 274 -17.03 -10.39 16.61
N ALA A 275 -17.76 -11.39 17.11
CA ALA A 275 -18.87 -11.23 18.07
C ALA A 275 -18.49 -10.59 19.43
N THR A 276 -17.20 -10.34 19.64
CA THR A 276 -16.67 -9.63 20.80
C THR A 276 -15.41 -8.95 20.32
N ILE A 277 -15.43 -7.62 20.19
CA ILE A 277 -14.30 -6.90 19.60
C ILE A 277 -13.11 -6.96 20.57
N GLN A 278 -12.10 -7.77 20.22
CA GLN A 278 -10.90 -7.97 21.03
C GLN A 278 -9.64 -7.39 20.40
N THR A 279 -9.70 -7.09 19.09
CA THR A 279 -8.59 -6.57 18.32
C THR A 279 -8.12 -5.19 18.78
N ASP A 280 -6.80 -5.01 18.75
CA ASP A 280 -6.13 -3.73 18.94
C ASP A 280 -6.18 -2.85 17.68
N TYR A 281 -6.63 -3.40 16.54
CA TYR A 281 -6.73 -2.71 15.25
C TYR A 281 -8.15 -2.82 14.67
N PRO A 282 -9.14 -2.12 15.25
CA PRO A 282 -10.56 -2.23 14.89
C PRO A 282 -10.90 -1.44 13.61
N TYR A 283 -10.30 -1.85 12.50
CA TYR A 283 -10.49 -1.28 11.17
C TYR A 283 -10.97 -2.35 10.19
N ILE A 284 -11.54 -1.92 9.07
CA ILE A 284 -12.16 -2.83 8.10
C ILE A 284 -11.05 -3.55 7.33
N SER A 285 -11.03 -4.88 7.43
CA SER A 285 -9.98 -5.75 6.91
C SER A 285 -10.20 -6.09 5.43
N GLN A 286 -9.20 -6.71 4.80
CA GLN A 286 -9.38 -7.27 3.46
C GLN A 286 -10.38 -8.44 3.47
N CYS A 287 -10.49 -9.19 4.58
CA CYS A 287 -11.47 -10.26 4.71
C CYS A 287 -12.90 -9.72 4.70
N ASP A 288 -13.17 -8.62 5.41
CA ASP A 288 -14.47 -7.93 5.38
C ASP A 288 -14.86 -7.53 3.95
N ILE A 289 -13.89 -6.98 3.20
CA ILE A 289 -14.09 -6.54 1.81
C ILE A 289 -14.40 -7.72 0.91
N ASP A 290 -13.69 -8.84 1.06
CA ASP A 290 -13.92 -10.04 0.25
C ASP A 290 -15.25 -10.71 0.63
N ALA A 291 -15.67 -10.61 1.90
CA ALA A 291 -16.98 -11.02 2.35
C ALA A 291 -18.09 -10.18 1.70
N ILE A 292 -17.94 -8.85 1.64
CA ILE A 292 -18.84 -7.97 0.89
C ILE A 292 -18.87 -8.37 -0.59
N LYS A 293 -17.72 -8.50 -1.25
CA LYS A 293 -17.69 -8.88 -2.67
C LYS A 293 -18.45 -10.18 -2.93
N SER A 294 -18.21 -11.21 -2.12
CA SER A 294 -18.88 -12.49 -2.25
C SER A 294 -20.41 -12.34 -2.08
N LEU A 295 -20.84 -11.60 -1.04
CA LEU A 295 -22.25 -11.34 -0.75
C LEU A 295 -22.98 -10.67 -1.94
N TYR A 296 -22.33 -9.69 -2.58
CA TYR A 296 -22.91 -8.97 -3.72
C TYR A 296 -22.70 -9.70 -5.06
N ASN A 297 -21.80 -10.68 -5.13
CA ASN A 297 -21.61 -11.52 -6.31
C ASN A 297 -22.64 -12.67 -6.43
N GLY A 298 -23.74 -12.60 -5.68
CA GLY A 298 -24.83 -13.58 -5.76
C GLY A 298 -24.50 -14.94 -5.17
N ASN A 299 -23.40 -15.08 -4.42
CA ASN A 299 -23.11 -16.31 -3.69
C ASN A 299 -24.20 -16.54 -2.64
N ARG A 300 -24.83 -17.72 -2.70
CA ARG A 300 -25.81 -18.17 -1.70
C ARG A 300 -25.17 -18.78 -0.45
N LYS A 301 -23.83 -18.84 -0.41
CA LYS A 301 -23.11 -19.34 0.75
C LYS A 301 -23.08 -18.22 1.78
N SER A 302 -23.74 -18.47 2.92
CA SER A 302 -23.80 -17.58 4.08
C SER A 302 -22.46 -17.50 4.83
N GLN A 303 -21.34 -17.89 4.20
CA GLN A 303 -20.02 -17.96 4.81
C GLN A 303 -18.94 -17.76 3.74
N VAL A 304 -17.99 -16.87 4.04
CA VAL A 304 -16.80 -16.59 3.23
C VAL A 304 -15.59 -16.96 4.06
N THR A 305 -14.67 -17.73 3.48
CA THR A 305 -13.41 -18.10 4.13
C THR A 305 -12.30 -17.19 3.62
N CYS A 306 -11.58 -16.62 4.58
CA CYS A 306 -10.32 -15.92 4.45
C CYS A 306 -9.29 -16.71 5.28
#